data_AF-A0A529NBY7-F1
#
_entry.id   AF-A0A529NBY7-F1
#
_cell.length_a   1.000
_cell.length_b   1.000
_cell.length_c   1.000
_cell.angle_alpha   90.00
_cell.angle_beta   90.00
_cell.angle_gamma   90.00
#
_symmetry.space_group_name_H-M   'P 1'
#
loop_
_entity.id
_entity.type
_entity.pdbx_description
1 polymer ?
#
loop_
_entity_poly.entity_id
_entity_poly.type
_entity_poly.pdbx_seq_one_letter_code
_entity_poly.pdbx_strand_id
1 'polypeptide(L)'
;MGLVVAYNLHFVGNIAGAYALIDPPDKYSDGVLGGIAGLLFSPTHGLFVFSPFLLFVPCFLRQVLRDRKMRGLTIAIGCAMVVQVIFYSMIDWRQGMSFGPRWLTDMAPMLVWMLPPVLAALSRAGRVVFAAAALAAVAIEVVGAFWY
;
A
#
# COMPACT_ATOMS: atom_id res chain seq x y z
N MET A 1 -21.70 7.43 9.00
CA MET A 1 -21.76 6.06 9.54
C MET A 1 -23.14 5.42 9.41
N GLY A 2 -24.23 6.00 9.94
CA GLY A 2 -25.57 5.35 9.93
C GLY A 2 -26.12 4.98 8.55
N LEU A 3 -25.87 5.80 7.52
CA LEU A 3 -26.36 5.57 6.16
C LEU A 3 -25.69 4.36 5.47
N VAL A 4 -24.40 4.15 5.75
CA VAL A 4 -23.63 2.98 5.25
C VAL A 4 -24.11 1.70 5.91
N VAL A 5 -24.36 1.75 7.23
CA VAL A 5 -24.90 0.61 7.98
C VAL A 5 -26.30 0.26 7.49
N ALA A 6 -27.17 1.25 7.26
CA ALA A 6 -28.51 1.02 6.73
C ALA A 6 -28.48 0.40 5.32
N TYR A 7 -27.60 0.89 4.45
CA TYR A 7 -27.39 0.31 3.11
C TYR A 7 -26.91 -1.15 3.19
N ASN A 8 -25.88 -1.41 3.99
CA ASN A 8 -25.33 -2.75 4.18
C ASN A 8 -26.38 -3.72 4.74
N LEU A 9 -27.16 -3.30 5.73
CA LEU A 9 -28.24 -4.12 6.28
C LEU A 9 -29.36 -4.36 5.26
N HIS A 10 -29.73 -3.35 4.48
CA HIS A 10 -30.85 -3.46 3.54
C HIS A 10 -30.53 -4.33 2.33
N PHE A 11 -29.34 -4.17 1.73
CA PHE A 11 -28.99 -4.88 0.50
C PHE A 11 -28.15 -6.14 0.71
N VAL A 12 -27.34 -6.17 1.77
CA VAL A 12 -26.39 -7.26 2.03
C VAL A 12 -26.83 -8.13 3.21
N GLY A 13 -27.56 -7.58 4.17
CA GLY A 13 -27.98 -8.29 5.38
C GLY A 13 -26.86 -8.46 6.42
N ASN A 14 -25.71 -7.82 6.25
CA ASN A 14 -24.60 -7.87 7.20
C ASN A 14 -24.03 -6.46 7.44
N ILE A 15 -23.78 -6.07 8.69
CA ILE A 15 -23.25 -4.75 9.07
C ILE A 15 -21.89 -4.48 8.40
N ALA A 16 -21.06 -5.51 8.27
CA ALA A 16 -19.74 -5.44 7.64
C ALA A 16 -19.80 -5.50 6.10
N GLY A 17 -21.00 -5.57 5.51
CA GLY A 17 -21.19 -5.63 4.07
C GLY A 17 -20.81 -6.99 3.48
N ALA A 18 -20.65 -7.02 2.15
CA ALA A 18 -20.60 -8.29 1.39
C ALA A 18 -19.32 -9.09 1.66
N TYR A 19 -18.27 -8.40 2.11
CA TYR A 19 -17.01 -9.03 2.50
C TYR A 19 -17.14 -9.98 3.68
N ALA A 20 -18.12 -9.77 4.57
CA ALA A 20 -18.38 -10.70 5.67
C ALA A 20 -19.14 -11.97 5.23
N LEU A 21 -19.59 -12.03 3.97
CA LEU A 21 -20.24 -13.19 3.36
C LEU A 21 -19.31 -13.99 2.45
N ILE A 22 -18.15 -13.43 2.09
CA ILE A 22 -17.10 -14.11 1.32
C ILE A 22 -16.28 -14.95 2.32
N ASP A 23 -15.87 -16.15 1.88
CA ASP A 23 -15.23 -17.25 2.63
C ASP A 23 -14.38 -16.83 3.86
N PRO A 24 -14.34 -17.65 4.94
CA PRO A 24 -13.67 -17.28 6.20
C PRO A 24 -12.20 -16.85 6.01
N PRO A 25 -11.74 -15.80 6.73
CA PRO A 25 -10.35 -15.29 6.66
C PRO A 25 -9.29 -16.34 7.07
N ASP A 26 -9.72 -17.41 7.72
CA ASP A 26 -8.95 -18.56 8.17
C ASP A 26 -8.44 -19.47 7.03
N LYS A 27 -8.87 -19.28 5.77
CA LYS A 27 -8.33 -20.07 4.64
C LYS A 27 -6.96 -19.59 4.11
N TYR A 28 -6.56 -18.34 4.34
CA TYR A 28 -5.44 -17.73 3.60
C TYR A 28 -4.45 -16.90 4.44
N SER A 29 -4.64 -16.84 5.76
CA SER A 29 -3.74 -16.12 6.66
C SER A 29 -2.56 -17.00 7.09
N ASP A 30 -1.39 -16.80 6.47
CA ASP A 30 -0.09 -17.30 6.97
C ASP A 30 0.36 -16.55 8.25
N GLY A 31 -0.60 -16.01 9.02
CA GLY A 31 -0.40 -15.05 10.10
C GLY A 31 -0.28 -13.60 9.62
N VAL A 32 -0.51 -12.65 10.54
CA VAL A 32 -0.43 -11.20 10.28
C VAL A 32 0.89 -10.81 9.62
N LEU A 33 2.00 -11.39 10.06
CA LEU A 33 3.32 -11.11 9.47
C LEU A 33 3.43 -11.62 8.03
N GLY A 34 2.88 -12.80 7.73
CA GLY A 34 2.82 -13.33 6.37
C GLY A 34 1.98 -12.44 5.45
N GLY A 35 0.82 -11.97 5.94
CA GLY A 35 -0.02 -11.02 5.21
C GLY A 35 0.67 -9.68 4.95
N ILE A 36 1.39 -9.13 5.93
CA ILE A 36 2.17 -7.89 5.75
C ILE A 36 3.28 -8.10 4.70
N ALA A 37 4.02 -9.21 4.79
CA ALA A 37 5.06 -9.54 3.82
C ALA A 37 4.46 -9.73 2.41
N GLY A 38 3.30 -10.37 2.31
CA GLY A 38 2.54 -10.54 1.07
C GLY A 38 2.14 -9.21 0.45
N LEU A 39 1.52 -8.33 1.23
CA LEU A 39 1.08 -7.01 0.76
C LEU A 39 2.23 -6.10 0.32
N LEU A 40 3.38 -6.17 1.00
CA LEU A 40 4.49 -5.24 0.73
C LEU A 40 5.51 -5.81 -0.27
N PHE A 41 5.76 -7.11 -0.26
CA PHE A 41 6.90 -7.72 -0.95
C PHE A 41 6.55 -8.96 -1.78
N SER A 42 5.27 -9.35 -1.90
CA SER A 42 4.89 -10.45 -2.80
C SER A 42 5.29 -10.15 -4.25
N PRO A 43 5.85 -11.12 -5.00
CA PRO A 43 6.18 -10.95 -6.41
C PRO A 43 4.97 -10.56 -7.28
N THR A 44 3.76 -10.95 -6.89
CA THR A 44 2.55 -10.76 -7.70
C THR A 44 1.67 -9.61 -7.24
N HIS A 45 1.75 -9.23 -5.95
CA HIS A 45 0.86 -8.21 -5.34
C HIS A 45 1.58 -7.18 -4.45
N GLY A 46 2.90 -7.26 -4.32
CA GLY A 46 3.68 -6.47 -3.38
C GLY A 46 3.84 -5.02 -3.82
N LEU A 47 3.46 -4.07 -2.97
CA LEU A 47 3.60 -2.64 -3.28
C LEU A 47 5.04 -2.25 -3.66
N PHE A 48 6.05 -2.74 -2.91
CA PHE A 48 7.45 -2.41 -3.18
C PHE A 48 8.09 -3.26 -4.26
N VAL A 49 7.43 -4.33 -4.71
CA VAL A 49 7.85 -5.05 -5.93
C VAL A 49 7.44 -4.26 -7.16
N PHE A 50 6.21 -3.77 -7.19
CA PHE A 50 5.66 -3.01 -8.32
C PHE A 50 6.16 -1.57 -8.35
N SER A 51 6.32 -0.94 -7.19
CA SER A 51 6.77 0.44 -7.03
C SER A 51 7.96 0.54 -6.07
N PRO A 52 9.13 -0.03 -6.40
CA PRO A 52 10.30 -0.08 -5.52
C PRO A 52 10.84 1.30 -5.12
N PHE A 53 10.64 2.33 -5.96
CA PHE A 53 11.04 3.70 -5.64
C PHE A 53 10.31 4.26 -4.42
N LEU A 54 9.12 3.75 -4.07
CA LEU A 54 8.37 4.18 -2.87
C LEU A 54 9.02 3.69 -1.57
N LEU A 55 9.89 2.67 -1.62
CA LEU A 55 10.65 2.18 -0.46
C LEU A 55 11.59 3.25 0.13
N PHE A 56 11.93 4.27 -0.66
CA PHE A 56 12.72 5.39 -0.19
C PHE A 56 12.01 6.21 0.89
N VAL A 57 10.67 6.24 0.93
CA VAL A 57 9.92 6.98 1.97
C VAL A 57 10.19 6.39 3.36
N PRO A 58 9.95 5.09 3.63
CA PRO A 58 10.25 4.51 4.94
C PRO A 58 11.76 4.53 5.28
N CYS A 59 12.66 4.42 4.30
CA CYS A 59 14.10 4.51 4.55
C CYS A 59 14.57 5.92 4.97
N PHE A 60 13.82 6.96 4.60
CA PHE A 60 14.15 8.37 4.87
C PHE A 60 13.10 9.04 5.77
N LEU A 61 12.48 8.28 6.70
CA LEU A 61 11.44 8.79 7.61
C LEU A 61 11.88 10.03 8.39
N ARG A 62 13.15 10.10 8.79
CA ARG A 62 13.68 11.27 9.52
C ARG A 62 13.59 12.54 8.67
N GLN A 63 13.84 12.44 7.38
CA GLN A 63 13.79 13.54 6.41
C GLN A 63 12.33 13.92 6.12
N VAL A 64 11.47 12.91 5.94
CA VAL A 64 10.02 13.08 5.74
C VAL A 64 9.38 13.80 6.94
N LEU A 65 9.77 13.44 8.17
CA LEU A 65 9.25 14.03 9.41
C LEU A 65 9.96 15.33 9.86
N ARG A 66 10.89 15.84 9.05
CA ARG A 66 11.68 17.03 9.40
C ARG A 66 10.85 18.32 9.33
N ASP A 67 9.89 18.41 8.42
CA ASP A 67 9.02 19.58 8.29
C ASP A 67 8.03 19.64 9.46
N ARG A 68 8.26 20.59 10.38
CA ARG A 68 7.45 20.77 11.58
C ARG A 68 6.00 21.17 11.27
N LYS A 69 5.72 21.84 10.15
CA LYS A 69 4.37 22.26 9.77
C LYS A 69 3.52 21.07 9.35
N MET A 70 4.10 20.18 8.53
CA MET A 70 3.40 19.01 7.97
C MET A 70 3.58 17.74 8.79
N ARG A 71 4.43 17.76 9.84
CA ARG A 71 4.75 16.57 10.65
C ARG A 71 3.51 15.88 11.22
N GLY A 72 2.54 16.66 11.74
CA GLY A 72 1.32 16.09 12.30
C GLY A 72 0.51 15.31 11.27
N LEU A 73 0.28 15.91 10.10
CA LEU A 73 -0.40 15.26 8.98
C LEU A 73 0.37 14.04 8.48
N THR A 74 1.68 14.15 8.36
CA THR A 74 2.56 13.06 7.90
C THR A 74 2.50 11.86 8.83
N ILE A 75 2.51 12.09 10.16
CA ILE A 75 2.34 11.03 11.16
C ILE A 75 0.93 10.43 11.07
N ALA A 76 -0.12 11.25 10.96
CA ALA A 76 -1.49 10.76 10.85
C ALA A 76 -1.70 9.87 9.62
N ILE A 77 -1.20 10.29 8.45
CA ILE A 77 -1.24 9.50 7.22
C ILE A 77 -0.38 8.24 7.37
N GLY A 78 0.83 8.36 7.96
CA GLY A 78 1.70 7.22 8.26
C GLY A 78 1.01 6.17 9.15
N CYS A 79 0.34 6.61 10.21
CA CYS A 79 -0.42 5.73 11.09
C CYS A 79 -1.61 5.09 10.36
N ALA A 80 -2.36 5.85 9.56
CA ALA A 80 -3.47 5.32 8.78
C ALA A 80 -3.00 4.23 7.81
N MET A 81 -1.88 4.46 7.12
CA MET A 81 -1.22 3.49 6.24
C MET A 81 -0.81 2.21 6.99
N VAL A 82 -0.23 2.33 8.19
CA VAL A 82 0.12 1.16 9.02
C VAL A 82 -1.12 0.37 9.45
N VAL A 83 -2.16 1.06 9.93
CA VAL A 83 -3.42 0.41 10.32
C VAL A 83 -4.06 -0.29 9.13
N GLN A 84 -4.06 0.34 7.95
CA GLN A 84 -4.58 -0.25 6.72
C GLN A 84 -3.82 -1.53 6.32
N VAL A 85 -2.48 -1.50 6.34
CA VAL A 85 -1.66 -2.68 6.06
C VAL A 85 -1.94 -3.81 7.05
N ILE A 86 -2.03 -3.52 8.34
CA ILE A 86 -2.38 -4.52 9.37
C ILE A 86 -3.77 -5.08 9.10
N PHE A 87 -4.76 -4.22 8.88
CA PHE A 87 -6.14 -4.65 8.65
C PHE A 87 -6.26 -5.56 7.42
N TYR A 88 -5.61 -5.20 6.31
CA TYR A 88 -5.62 -6.00 5.08
C TYR A 88 -4.79 -7.28 5.18
N SER A 89 -3.76 -7.29 6.03
CA SER A 89 -2.99 -8.52 6.30
C SER A 89 -3.80 -9.60 7.02
N MET A 90 -4.88 -9.23 7.70
CA MET A 90 -5.74 -10.14 8.45
C MET A 90 -6.87 -10.78 7.62
N ILE A 91 -7.09 -10.31 6.39
CA ILE A 91 -8.23 -10.73 5.56
C ILE A 91 -7.75 -11.68 4.46
N ASP A 92 -7.36 -11.14 3.31
CA ASP A 92 -6.80 -11.88 2.19
C ASP A 92 -5.82 -10.97 1.44
N TRP A 93 -4.53 -11.14 1.74
CA TRP A 93 -3.48 -10.35 1.12
C TRP A 93 -3.28 -10.66 -0.36
N ARG A 94 -3.85 -11.76 -0.89
CA ARG A 94 -3.66 -12.23 -2.28
C ARG A 94 -4.56 -11.51 -3.27
N GLN A 95 -5.55 -10.75 -2.80
CA GLN A 95 -6.32 -9.78 -3.60
C GLN A 95 -7.07 -10.39 -4.82
N GLY A 96 -7.37 -11.70 -4.76
CA GLY A 96 -8.01 -12.43 -5.86
C GLY A 96 -7.14 -12.52 -7.12
N MET A 97 -7.76 -12.54 -8.30
CA MET A 97 -7.05 -12.44 -9.57
C MET A 97 -6.88 -10.97 -9.95
N SER A 98 -5.78 -10.36 -9.50
CA SER A 98 -5.42 -8.97 -9.81
C SER A 98 -3.94 -8.89 -10.19
N PHE A 99 -3.57 -8.00 -11.10
CA PHE A 99 -2.17 -7.65 -11.33
C PHE A 99 -1.81 -6.42 -10.48
N GLY A 100 -0.82 -6.55 -9.61
CA GLY A 100 -0.33 -5.44 -8.78
C GLY A 100 -1.05 -5.27 -7.45
N PRO A 101 -0.65 -4.24 -6.68
CA PRO A 101 -0.97 -4.11 -5.26
C PRO A 101 -2.36 -3.48 -5.01
N ARG A 102 -3.43 -4.06 -5.57
CA ARG A 102 -4.80 -3.53 -5.57
C ARG A 102 -5.27 -2.92 -4.25
N TRP A 103 -4.95 -3.54 -3.11
CA TRP A 103 -5.41 -3.05 -1.80
C TRP A 103 -4.58 -1.89 -1.26
N LEU A 104 -3.35 -1.68 -1.75
CA LEU A 104 -2.45 -0.62 -1.29
C LEU A 104 -2.29 0.50 -2.35
N THR A 105 -3.04 0.47 -3.44
CA THR A 105 -2.97 1.48 -4.52
C THR A 105 -3.31 2.89 -4.03
N ASP A 106 -4.19 3.00 -3.03
CA ASP A 106 -4.55 4.26 -2.37
C ASP A 106 -3.40 4.85 -1.51
N MET A 107 -2.45 4.03 -1.07
CA MET A 107 -1.23 4.50 -0.39
C MET A 107 -0.25 5.18 -1.37
N ALA A 108 -0.23 4.78 -2.64
CA ALA A 108 0.71 5.28 -3.63
C ALA A 108 0.74 6.81 -3.75
N PRO A 109 -0.39 7.54 -3.94
CA PRO A 109 -0.36 9.00 -3.99
C PRO A 109 0.17 9.63 -2.69
N MET A 110 -0.08 9.00 -1.54
CA MET A 110 0.36 9.53 -0.24
C MET A 110 1.87 9.35 -0.06
N LEU A 111 2.41 8.21 -0.47
CA LEU A 111 3.84 7.96 -0.48
C LEU A 111 4.55 8.86 -1.49
N VAL A 112 3.97 9.08 -2.68
CA VAL A 112 4.50 10.02 -3.68
C VAL A 112 4.55 11.44 -3.12
N TRP A 113 3.50 11.88 -2.41
CA TRP A 113 3.49 13.18 -1.76
C TRP A 113 4.59 13.34 -0.69
N MET A 114 5.02 12.25 -0.05
CA MET A 114 6.11 12.24 0.93
C MET A 114 7.53 12.20 0.32
N LEU A 115 7.68 11.99 -0.99
CA LEU A 115 8.99 11.88 -1.66
C LEU A 115 9.84 13.17 -1.73
N PRO A 116 9.31 14.40 -1.86
CA PRO A 116 10.12 15.59 -2.07
C PRO A 116 11.28 15.80 -1.07
N PRO A 117 11.07 15.71 0.27
CA PRO A 117 12.18 15.83 1.23
C PRO A 117 13.19 14.67 1.13
N VAL A 118 12.77 13.51 0.63
CA VAL A 118 13.66 12.36 0.39
C VAL A 118 14.58 12.64 -0.78
N LEU A 119 14.03 13.05 -1.93
CA LEU A 119 14.80 13.38 -3.13
C LEU A 119 15.80 14.53 -2.90
N ALA A 120 15.42 15.50 -2.07
CA ALA A 120 16.30 16.59 -1.66
C ALA A 120 17.52 16.10 -0.85
N ALA A 121 17.38 15.02 -0.09
CA ALA A 121 18.43 14.45 0.74
C ALA A 121 19.32 13.42 0.01
N LEU A 122 18.93 12.96 -1.18
CA LEU A 122 19.69 11.96 -1.93
C LEU A 122 20.98 12.55 -2.53
N SER A 123 22.06 11.77 -2.44
CA SER A 123 23.29 12.00 -3.20
C SER A 123 23.07 11.78 -4.70
N ARG A 124 24.04 12.15 -5.55
CA ARG A 124 23.98 11.88 -7.00
C ARG A 124 23.76 10.39 -7.28
N ALA A 125 24.51 9.52 -6.61
CA ALA A 125 24.32 8.07 -6.73
C ALA A 125 22.93 7.63 -6.25
N GLY A 126 22.44 8.16 -5.12
CA GLY A 126 21.10 7.85 -4.61
C GLY A 126 19.99 8.24 -5.59
N ARG A 127 20.13 9.37 -6.30
CA ARG A 127 19.19 9.78 -7.36
C ARG A 127 19.21 8.85 -8.57
N VAL A 128 20.38 8.32 -8.95
CA VAL A 128 20.47 7.31 -10.02
C VAL A 128 19.76 6.03 -9.60
N VAL A 129 19.95 5.56 -8.37
CA VAL A 129 19.23 4.38 -7.85
C VAL A 129 17.72 4.63 -7.80
N PHE A 130 17.29 5.80 -7.33
CA PHE A 130 15.88 6.18 -7.32
C PHE A 130 15.29 6.18 -8.74
N ALA A 131 15.99 6.80 -9.70
CA ALA A 131 15.54 6.85 -11.10
C ALA A 131 15.47 5.45 -11.72
N ALA A 132 16.47 4.60 -11.47
CA ALA A 132 16.44 3.20 -11.92
C ALA A 132 15.27 2.42 -11.31
N ALA A 133 14.96 2.62 -10.03
CA ALA A 133 13.80 2.00 -9.37
C ALA A 133 12.47 2.52 -9.94
N ALA A 134 12.38 3.81 -10.26
CA ALA A 134 11.19 4.38 -10.89
C ALA A 134 11.00 3.86 -12.33
N LEU A 135 12.08 3.73 -13.11
CA LEU A 135 12.04 3.13 -14.44
C LEU A 135 11.66 1.64 -14.39
N ALA A 136 12.17 0.90 -13.40
CA ALA A 136 11.78 -0.48 -13.18
C ALA A 136 10.28 -0.60 -12.87
N ALA A 137 9.75 0.29 -12.02
CA ALA A 137 8.31 0.35 -11.75
C ALA A 137 7.50 0.55 -13.04
N VAL A 138 7.87 1.54 -13.85
CA VAL A 138 7.21 1.80 -15.14
C VAL A 138 7.27 0.57 -16.05
N ALA A 139 8.41 -0.12 -16.13
CA ALA A 139 8.54 -1.33 -16.94
C ALA A 139 7.61 -2.46 -16.46
N ILE A 140 7.49 -2.66 -15.14
CA ILE A 140 6.59 -3.66 -14.55
C ILE A 140 5.13 -3.32 -14.88
N GLU A 141 4.72 -2.05 -14.71
CA GLU A 141 3.36 -1.60 -15.03
C GLU A 141 3.06 -1.73 -16.54
N VAL A 142 4.05 -1.48 -17.41
CA VAL A 142 3.92 -1.69 -18.87
C VAL A 142 3.72 -3.17 -19.19
N VAL A 143 4.47 -4.08 -18.57
CA VAL A 143 4.24 -5.52 -18.73
C VAL A 143 2.83 -5.88 -18.28
N GLY A 144 2.39 -5.36 -17.14
CA GLY A 144 1.01 -5.50 -16.67
C GLY A 144 -0.05 -5.02 -17.64
N ALA A 145 0.17 -3.88 -18.27
CA ALA A 145 -0.80 -3.25 -19.15
C ALA A 145 -0.96 -3.97 -20.51
N PHE A 146 0.08 -4.69 -20.98
CA PHE A 146 0.10 -5.26 -22.32
C PHE A 146 0.19 -6.79 -22.37
N TRP A 147 0.64 -7.45 -21.29
CA TRP A 147 0.96 -8.88 -21.28
C TRP A 147 0.19 -9.67 -20.20
N TYR A 148 -0.67 -9.02 -19.43
CA TYR A 148 -1.50 -9.61 -18.39
C TYR A 148 -2.96 -9.18 -18.57
#